data_AF-A0A0Q0XJ83-F1
#
_entry.id   AF-A0A0Q0XJ83-F1
#
_cell.length_a   1.000
_cell.length_b   1.000
_cell.length_c   1.000
_cell.angle_alpha   90.00
_cell.angle_beta   90.00
_cell.angle_gamma   90.00
#
_symmetry.space_group_name_H-M   'P 1'
#
loop_
_entity.id
_entity.type
_entity.pdbx_description
1 polymer ?
#
loop_
_entity_poly.entity_id
_entity_poly.type
_entity_poly.pdbx_seq_one_letter_code
_entity_poly.pdbx_strand_id
1 'polypeptide(L)'
;MKIGKTEVFKKGFRAYYLLVISIVLLTIAIQTMTQYSLNKQRSTALIVNLAGRQRMLSQRLLNELYSCRYHNCDYAEMKLTLTKLYQMNEFLQKGNETLKLEPLDDDEIRKEFSRLYPHLEWLNSELKNYQNFKNVSFTDVRYRVDRFLFIMDGIVNQFQKKAEKDIRTMMIIELELAIFSIVIILCEIFFIVNPIINNIIDQKRKLSEIAWHQSQVFNSHMKNINDLEYVLKVEKNPERQKEIYGFIGEELNQLKKVSQNMLKSLEKTTNQAKPHHMIIRKVEGFLGKFNIVSSDKVLTDDDTAHSVK
;
A
#
# COMPACT_ATOMS: atom_id res chain seq x y z
N MET A 1 -43.62 -25.35 -11.21
CA MET A 1 -42.22 -25.44 -10.74
C MET A 1 -41.69 -24.02 -10.56
N LYS A 2 -41.57 -23.54 -9.31
CA LYS A 2 -41.14 -22.16 -8.99
C LYS A 2 -39.61 -22.12 -8.90
N ILE A 3 -38.95 -21.45 -9.85
CA ILE A 3 -37.52 -21.18 -9.79
C ILE A 3 -37.32 -19.93 -8.93
N GLY A 4 -36.70 -20.14 -7.77
CA GLY A 4 -36.50 -19.14 -6.73
C GLY A 4 -35.51 -18.05 -7.12
N LYS A 5 -35.88 -16.80 -6.86
CA LYS A 5 -35.02 -15.62 -6.88
C LYS A 5 -34.03 -15.67 -5.72
N THR A 6 -32.81 -16.18 -5.95
CA THR A 6 -31.66 -16.13 -5.01
C THR A 6 -30.40 -15.51 -5.61
N GLU A 7 -30.50 -14.88 -6.79
CA GLU A 7 -29.36 -14.32 -7.53
C GLU A 7 -28.84 -12.97 -6.98
N VAL A 8 -29.68 -12.17 -6.32
CA VAL A 8 -29.34 -10.77 -5.99
C VAL A 8 -28.39 -10.67 -4.77
N PHE A 9 -28.55 -11.54 -3.78
CA PHE A 9 -27.71 -11.55 -2.56
C PHE A 9 -26.26 -11.99 -2.82
N LYS A 10 -26.01 -12.81 -3.86
CA LYS A 10 -24.64 -13.21 -4.25
C LYS A 10 -23.86 -12.09 -4.95
N LYS A 11 -24.54 -11.08 -5.55
CA LYS A 11 -23.89 -10.02 -6.32
C LYS A 11 -23.28 -8.91 -5.45
N GLY A 12 -23.98 -8.46 -4.40
CA GLY A 12 -23.49 -7.38 -3.52
C GLY A 12 -22.23 -7.74 -2.73
N PHE A 13 -22.13 -8.97 -2.24
CA PHE A 13 -20.98 -9.44 -1.47
C PHE A 13 -19.72 -9.60 -2.35
N ARG A 14 -19.88 -10.02 -3.62
CA ARG A 14 -18.79 -10.07 -4.60
C ARG A 14 -18.28 -8.69 -4.96
N ALA A 15 -19.18 -7.72 -5.13
CA ALA A 15 -18.82 -6.34 -5.43
C ALA A 15 -18.03 -5.67 -4.28
N TYR A 16 -18.40 -5.94 -3.02
CA TYR A 16 -17.63 -5.49 -1.86
C TYR A 16 -16.19 -6.05 -1.83
N TYR A 17 -16.01 -7.35 -2.08
CA TYR A 17 -14.65 -7.90 -2.17
C TYR A 17 -13.85 -7.33 -3.34
N LEU A 18 -14.50 -7.06 -4.47
CA LEU A 18 -13.83 -6.42 -5.60
C LEU A 18 -13.29 -5.04 -5.21
N LEU A 19 -14.07 -4.22 -4.50
CA LEU A 19 -13.64 -2.93 -3.96
C LEU A 19 -12.46 -3.06 -2.99
N VAL A 20 -12.52 -4.00 -2.04
CA VAL A 20 -11.42 -4.15 -1.08
C VAL A 20 -10.14 -4.61 -1.78
N ILE A 21 -10.26 -5.58 -2.69
CA ILE A 21 -9.11 -6.13 -3.43
C ILE A 21 -8.51 -5.07 -4.35
N SER A 22 -9.33 -4.28 -5.06
CA SER A 22 -8.82 -3.23 -5.94
C SER A 22 -8.06 -2.15 -5.17
N ILE A 23 -8.58 -1.67 -4.03
CA ILE A 23 -7.87 -0.70 -3.18
C ILE A 23 -6.55 -1.29 -2.68
N VAL A 24 -6.54 -2.54 -2.21
CA VAL A 24 -5.31 -3.21 -1.77
C VAL A 24 -4.31 -3.34 -2.93
N LEU A 25 -4.75 -3.74 -4.12
CA LEU A 25 -3.86 -3.85 -5.29
C LEU A 25 -3.33 -2.49 -5.74
N LEU A 26 -4.16 -1.43 -5.75
CA LEU A 26 -3.74 -0.07 -6.08
C LEU A 26 -2.69 0.44 -5.09
N THR A 27 -2.92 0.25 -3.78
CA THR A 27 -1.96 0.67 -2.75
C THR A 27 -0.64 -0.10 -2.85
N ILE A 28 -0.66 -1.41 -3.10
CA ILE A 28 0.55 -2.20 -3.35
C ILE A 28 1.28 -1.70 -4.61
N ALA A 29 0.56 -1.44 -5.70
CA ALA A 29 1.14 -0.98 -6.95
C ALA A 29 1.84 0.39 -6.78
N ILE A 30 1.16 1.36 -6.16
CA ILE A 30 1.73 2.68 -5.85
C ILE A 30 2.97 2.52 -4.97
N GLN A 31 2.86 1.80 -3.85
CA GLN A 31 3.97 1.62 -2.92
C GLN A 31 5.18 0.94 -3.58
N THR A 32 4.95 -0.08 -4.42
CA THR A 32 6.02 -0.77 -5.16
C THR A 32 6.73 0.19 -6.10
N MET A 33 5.97 1.02 -6.83
CA MET A 33 6.53 1.99 -7.76
C MET A 33 7.31 3.09 -7.03
N THR A 34 6.79 3.63 -5.92
CA THR A 34 7.50 4.62 -5.10
C THR A 34 8.81 4.05 -4.55
N GLN A 35 8.81 2.81 -4.05
CA GLN A 35 10.04 2.17 -3.56
C GLN A 35 11.07 1.94 -4.68
N TYR A 36 10.61 1.51 -5.85
CA TYR A 36 11.48 1.38 -7.02
C TYR A 36 12.11 2.73 -7.41
N SER A 37 11.30 3.79 -7.50
CA SER A 37 11.74 5.15 -7.79
C SER A 37 12.78 5.64 -6.78
N LEU A 38 12.52 5.50 -5.48
CA LEU A 38 13.47 5.90 -4.42
C LEU A 38 14.79 5.13 -4.51
N ASN A 39 14.75 3.84 -4.80
CA ASN A 39 15.96 3.05 -4.94
C ASN A 39 16.78 3.46 -6.17
N LYS A 40 16.12 3.72 -7.30
CA LYS A 40 16.79 4.22 -8.52
C LYS A 40 17.40 5.60 -8.29
N GLN A 41 16.72 6.49 -7.57
CA GLN A 41 17.24 7.81 -7.18
C GLN A 41 18.50 7.71 -6.32
N ARG A 42 18.52 6.82 -5.32
CA ARG A 42 19.69 6.59 -4.46
C ARG A 42 20.89 6.09 -5.25
N SER A 43 20.69 5.11 -6.13
CA SER A 43 21.76 4.59 -7.00
C SER A 43 22.31 5.69 -7.91
N THR A 44 21.43 6.49 -8.51
CA THR A 44 21.83 7.57 -9.40
C THR A 44 22.59 8.69 -8.67
N ALA A 45 22.14 9.08 -7.47
CA ALA A 45 22.83 10.05 -6.64
C ALA A 45 24.23 9.57 -6.22
N LEU A 46 24.37 8.26 -5.93
CA LEU A 46 25.67 7.66 -5.65
C LEU A 46 26.60 7.78 -6.86
N ILE A 47 26.14 7.44 -8.07
CA ILE A 47 26.92 7.55 -9.31
C ILE A 47 27.43 8.99 -9.51
N VAL A 48 26.55 9.98 -9.39
CA VAL A 48 26.92 11.40 -9.51
C VAL A 48 27.97 11.79 -8.47
N ASN A 49 27.84 11.32 -7.22
CA ASN A 49 28.82 11.59 -6.17
C ASN A 49 30.18 10.97 -6.47
N LEU A 50 30.21 9.70 -6.88
CA LEU A 50 31.43 8.98 -7.23
C LEU A 50 32.14 9.59 -8.45
N ALA A 51 31.36 9.97 -9.47
CA ALA A 51 31.85 10.75 -10.61
C ALA A 51 32.40 12.12 -10.16
N GLY A 52 31.75 12.78 -9.20
CA GLY A 52 32.27 14.00 -8.57
C GLY A 52 33.61 13.78 -7.85
N ARG A 53 33.77 12.66 -7.15
CA ARG A 53 35.03 12.29 -6.47
C ARG A 53 36.18 12.07 -7.43
N GLN A 54 35.94 11.59 -8.66
CA GLN A 54 36.99 11.48 -9.69
C GLN A 54 37.71 12.81 -9.94
N ARG A 55 36.95 13.90 -10.02
CA ARG A 55 37.51 15.25 -10.21
C ARG A 55 38.43 15.63 -9.07
N MET A 56 37.96 15.45 -7.83
CA MET A 56 38.75 15.70 -6.63
C MET A 56 40.01 14.83 -6.57
N LEU A 57 39.91 13.53 -6.86
CA LEU A 57 41.05 12.62 -6.88
C LEU A 57 42.09 13.01 -7.94
N SER A 58 41.66 13.45 -9.13
CA SER A 58 42.58 13.87 -10.19
C SER A 58 43.39 15.12 -9.80
N GLN A 59 42.73 16.10 -9.18
CA GLN A 59 43.38 17.31 -8.68
C GLN A 59 44.24 17.02 -7.45
N ARG A 60 43.79 16.13 -6.57
CA ARG A 60 44.57 15.66 -5.43
C ARG A 60 45.86 14.98 -5.86
N LEU A 61 45.82 14.14 -6.89
CA LEU A 61 47.01 13.51 -7.47
C LEU A 61 48.02 14.55 -7.96
N LEU A 62 47.57 15.62 -8.62
CA LEU A 62 48.42 16.72 -9.05
C LEU A 62 49.07 17.45 -7.86
N ASN A 63 48.30 17.71 -6.80
CA ASN A 63 48.79 18.35 -5.58
C ASN A 63 49.80 17.47 -4.82
N GLU A 64 49.57 16.17 -4.75
CA GLU A 64 50.49 15.22 -4.12
C GLU A 64 51.80 15.13 -4.91
N LEU A 65 51.75 15.13 -6.25
CA LEU A 65 52.95 15.21 -7.08
C LEU A 65 53.72 16.51 -6.87
N TYR A 66 53.02 17.64 -6.74
CA TYR A 66 53.64 18.93 -6.43
C TYR A 66 54.36 18.88 -5.08
N SER A 67 53.70 18.40 -4.03
CA SER A 67 54.29 18.20 -2.70
C SER A 67 55.51 17.28 -2.75
N CYS A 68 55.45 16.21 -3.56
CA CYS A 68 56.58 15.30 -3.74
C CYS A 68 57.79 15.92 -4.43
N ARG A 69 57.60 16.98 -5.22
CA ARG A 69 58.66 17.68 -5.92
C ARG A 69 59.30 18.79 -5.08
N TYR A 70 58.52 19.48 -4.27
CA TYR A 70 58.95 20.72 -3.59
C TYR A 70 58.96 20.64 -2.06
N HIS A 71 58.36 19.60 -1.47
CA HIS A 71 58.23 19.42 -0.02
C HIS A 71 58.50 17.96 0.37
N ASN A 72 57.89 17.51 1.48
CA ASN A 72 57.93 16.11 1.91
C ASN A 72 56.92 15.29 1.11
N CYS A 73 57.41 14.28 0.41
CA CYS A 73 56.58 13.38 -0.36
C CYS A 73 55.97 12.28 0.54
N ASP A 74 54.64 12.19 0.55
CA ASP A 74 53.93 11.01 1.04
C ASP A 74 53.62 10.08 -0.16
N TYR A 75 54.58 9.22 -0.48
CA TYR A 75 54.46 8.28 -1.60
C TYR A 75 53.31 7.27 -1.40
N ALA A 76 52.99 6.94 -0.15
CA ALA A 76 51.93 6.00 0.15
C ALA A 76 50.56 6.61 -0.18
N GLU A 77 50.34 7.85 0.23
CA GLU A 77 49.09 8.56 -0.07
C GLU A 77 48.94 8.82 -1.58
N MET A 78 50.01 9.21 -2.27
CA MET A 78 49.94 9.42 -3.74
C MET A 78 49.58 8.14 -4.50
N LYS A 79 50.21 7.03 -4.13
CA LYS A 79 49.89 5.71 -4.70
C LYS A 79 48.45 5.30 -4.42
N LEU A 80 47.96 5.59 -3.21
CA LEU A 80 46.59 5.32 -2.81
C LEU A 80 45.60 6.18 -3.63
N THR A 81 45.88 7.46 -3.82
CA THR A 81 45.08 8.38 -4.64
C THR A 81 45.00 7.89 -6.08
N LEU A 82 46.12 7.53 -6.71
CA LEU A 82 46.15 6.98 -8.07
C LEU A 82 45.35 5.67 -8.18
N THR A 83 45.52 4.78 -7.21
CA THR A 83 44.79 3.50 -7.16
C THR A 83 43.29 3.73 -7.06
N LYS A 84 42.86 4.64 -6.17
CA LYS A 84 41.45 5.02 -5.99
C LYS A 84 40.88 5.65 -7.27
N LEU A 85 41.62 6.54 -7.92
CA LEU A 85 41.22 7.17 -9.18
C LEU A 85 40.91 6.11 -10.26
N TYR A 86 41.85 5.19 -10.44
CA TYR A 86 41.74 4.12 -11.44
C TYR A 86 40.61 3.13 -11.13
N GLN A 87 40.54 2.63 -9.88
CA GLN A 87 39.49 1.70 -9.45
C GLN A 87 38.09 2.31 -9.57
N MET A 88 37.93 3.56 -9.15
CA MET A 88 36.66 4.25 -9.24
C MET A 88 36.23 4.45 -10.70
N ASN A 89 37.18 4.60 -11.63
CA ASN A 89 36.88 4.78 -13.05
C ASN A 89 36.37 3.47 -13.66
N GLU A 90 36.91 2.33 -13.20
CA GLU A 90 36.40 1.00 -13.53
C GLU A 90 34.99 0.77 -12.96
N PHE A 91 34.77 1.11 -11.68
CA PHE A 91 33.46 0.93 -11.04
C PHE A 91 32.35 1.73 -11.72
N LEU A 92 32.63 2.94 -12.18
CA LEU A 92 31.66 3.77 -12.89
C LEU A 92 31.29 3.23 -14.29
N GLN A 93 32.12 2.38 -14.89
CA GLN A 93 31.88 1.82 -16.22
C GLN A 93 31.35 0.39 -16.17
N LYS A 94 31.96 -0.45 -15.33
CA LYS A 94 31.67 -1.90 -15.24
C LYS A 94 30.71 -2.26 -14.12
N GLY A 95 30.39 -1.30 -13.24
CA GLY A 95 29.62 -1.56 -12.04
C GLY A 95 30.46 -2.16 -10.92
N ASN A 96 29.80 -2.38 -9.78
CA ASN A 96 30.40 -2.97 -8.59
C ASN A 96 29.29 -3.50 -7.66
N GLU A 97 29.27 -4.80 -7.39
CA GLU A 97 28.23 -5.43 -6.56
C GLU A 97 28.24 -4.91 -5.11
N THR A 98 29.42 -4.73 -4.53
CA THR A 98 29.57 -4.22 -3.15
C THR A 98 28.98 -2.82 -2.98
N LEU A 99 29.15 -1.96 -3.99
CA LEU A 99 28.59 -0.61 -4.03
C LEU A 99 27.16 -0.57 -4.61
N LYS A 100 26.61 -1.71 -5.02
CA LYS A 100 25.32 -1.83 -5.73
C LYS A 100 25.25 -0.91 -6.96
N LEU A 101 26.35 -0.83 -7.69
CA LEU A 101 26.47 -0.08 -8.93
C LEU A 101 26.23 -1.04 -10.10
N GLU A 102 25.22 -0.74 -10.90
CA GLU A 102 25.00 -1.41 -12.17
C GLU A 102 26.05 -0.97 -13.19
N PRO A 103 26.41 -1.82 -14.17
CA PRO A 103 27.25 -1.42 -15.28
C PRO A 103 26.66 -0.23 -16.04
N LEU A 104 27.53 0.62 -16.58
CA LEU A 104 27.09 1.76 -17.38
C LEU A 104 26.30 1.26 -18.61
N ASP A 105 25.09 1.75 -18.77
CA ASP A 105 24.14 1.39 -19.84
C ASP A 105 24.02 2.48 -20.92
N ASP A 106 24.77 3.57 -20.78
CA ASP A 106 24.64 4.76 -21.63
C ASP A 106 25.83 4.90 -22.60
N ASP A 107 25.55 4.79 -23.90
CA ASP A 107 26.59 4.83 -24.93
C ASP A 107 27.21 6.21 -25.14
N GLU A 108 26.49 7.30 -24.84
CA GLU A 108 27.07 8.65 -24.93
C GLU A 108 28.08 8.87 -23.81
N ILE A 109 27.72 8.48 -22.58
CA ILE A 109 28.63 8.55 -21.43
C ILE A 109 29.82 7.61 -21.63
N ARG A 110 29.61 6.41 -22.20
CA ARG A 110 30.67 5.43 -22.49
C ARG A 110 31.70 5.97 -23.49
N LYS A 111 31.26 6.75 -24.49
CA LYS A 111 32.16 7.44 -25.42
C LYS A 111 33.03 8.47 -24.72
N GLU A 112 32.48 9.23 -23.77
CA GLU A 112 33.29 10.19 -23.00
C GLU A 112 34.31 9.50 -22.09
N PHE A 113 33.95 8.37 -21.46
CA PHE A 113 34.94 7.55 -20.75
C PHE A 113 36.06 7.04 -21.68
N SER A 114 35.72 6.70 -22.93
CA SER A 114 36.72 6.30 -23.93
C SER A 114 37.67 7.46 -24.28
N ARG A 115 37.20 8.71 -24.25
CA ARG A 115 38.03 9.92 -24.42
C ARG A 115 38.88 10.22 -23.18
N LEU A 116 38.36 9.92 -21.99
CA LEU A 116 39.05 10.06 -20.71
C LEU A 116 40.21 9.05 -20.59
N TYR A 117 40.01 7.84 -21.12
CA TYR A 117 40.88 6.68 -20.93
C TYR A 117 42.37 6.92 -21.24
N PRO A 118 42.78 7.52 -22.38
CA PRO A 118 44.19 7.74 -22.68
C PRO A 118 44.90 8.65 -21.66
N HIS A 119 44.17 9.56 -21.01
CA HIS A 119 44.73 10.43 -19.98
C HIS A 119 44.92 9.68 -18.67
N LEU A 120 43.93 8.87 -18.28
CA LEU A 120 44.00 8.05 -17.07
C LEU A 120 45.07 6.96 -17.18
N GLU A 121 45.16 6.27 -18.32
CA GLU A 121 46.19 5.26 -18.56
C GLU A 121 47.59 5.83 -18.51
N TRP A 122 47.82 6.99 -19.14
CA TRP A 122 49.12 7.64 -19.08
C TRP A 122 49.49 8.05 -17.65
N LEU A 123 48.54 8.60 -16.87
CA LEU A 123 48.78 8.91 -15.45
C LEU A 123 49.12 7.64 -14.68
N ASN A 124 48.42 6.54 -14.93
CA ASN A 124 48.70 5.26 -14.30
C ASN A 124 50.07 4.69 -14.71
N SER A 125 50.47 4.74 -15.98
CA SER A 125 51.76 4.21 -16.43
C SER A 125 52.93 4.98 -15.84
N GLU A 126 52.87 6.32 -15.87
CA GLU A 126 53.96 7.18 -15.40
C GLU A 126 54.03 7.26 -13.87
N LEU A 127 52.87 7.21 -13.19
CA LEU A 127 52.79 7.42 -11.74
C LEU A 127 52.60 6.13 -10.93
N LYS A 128 52.67 4.94 -11.55
CA LYS A 128 52.63 3.66 -10.81
C LYS A 128 53.98 3.26 -10.22
N ASN A 129 55.10 3.60 -10.86
CA ASN A 129 56.44 3.28 -10.37
C ASN A 129 57.07 4.47 -9.64
N TYR A 130 57.20 4.35 -8.32
CA TYR A 130 57.66 5.44 -7.43
C TYR A 130 59.08 5.95 -7.68
N GLN A 131 59.91 5.13 -8.31
CA GLN A 131 61.28 5.51 -8.64
C GLN A 131 61.33 6.56 -9.77
N ASN A 132 60.30 6.62 -10.61
CA ASN A 132 60.25 7.48 -11.79
C ASN A 132 59.65 8.87 -11.50
N PHE A 133 58.97 9.07 -10.37
CA PHE A 133 58.17 10.28 -10.10
C PHE A 133 58.96 11.59 -10.13
N LYS A 134 60.22 11.56 -9.69
CA LYS A 134 61.10 12.75 -9.73
C LYS A 134 61.36 13.22 -11.16
N ASN A 135 61.38 12.28 -12.11
CA ASN A 135 61.72 12.52 -13.51
C ASN A 135 60.49 12.77 -14.40
N VAL A 136 59.28 12.46 -13.93
CA VAL A 136 58.04 12.75 -14.67
C VAL A 136 57.81 14.25 -14.75
N SER A 137 57.65 14.77 -15.96
CA SER A 137 57.37 16.17 -16.22
C SER A 137 56.09 16.65 -15.53
N PHE A 138 56.21 17.68 -14.67
CA PHE A 138 55.05 18.26 -13.99
C PHE A 138 54.04 18.85 -14.99
N THR A 139 54.52 19.46 -16.07
CA THR A 139 53.65 20.06 -17.10
C THR A 139 52.82 19.01 -17.82
N ASP A 140 53.39 17.83 -18.07
CA ASP A 140 52.68 16.74 -18.74
C ASP A 140 51.60 16.15 -17.83
N VAL A 141 51.92 15.94 -16.55
CA VAL A 141 50.91 15.51 -15.56
C VAL A 141 49.80 16.53 -15.45
N ARG A 142 50.14 17.82 -15.32
CA ARG A 142 49.15 18.90 -15.27
C ARG A 142 48.27 18.91 -16.51
N TYR A 143 48.84 18.83 -17.71
CA TYR A 143 48.08 18.75 -18.95
C TYR A 143 47.11 17.55 -18.95
N ARG A 144 47.55 16.37 -18.53
CA ARG A 144 46.71 15.17 -18.49
C ARG A 144 45.60 15.28 -17.45
N VAL A 145 45.89 15.84 -16.28
CA VAL A 145 44.91 16.10 -15.20
C VAL A 145 43.88 17.16 -15.63
N ASP A 146 44.29 18.25 -16.26
CA ASP A 146 43.39 19.30 -16.73
C ASP A 146 42.44 18.76 -17.82
N ARG A 147 42.98 17.94 -18.75
CA ARG A 147 42.16 17.25 -19.76
C ARG A 147 41.23 16.21 -19.15
N PHE A 148 41.69 15.46 -18.15
CA PHE A 148 40.85 14.53 -17.39
C PHE A 148 39.71 15.29 -16.71
N LEU A 149 40.00 16.38 -16.00
CA LEU A 149 39.03 17.18 -15.28
C LEU A 149 37.94 17.71 -16.21
N PHE A 150 38.32 18.28 -17.35
CA PHE A 150 37.37 18.80 -18.34
C PHE A 150 36.41 17.73 -18.89
N ILE A 151 36.93 16.54 -19.23
CA ILE A 151 36.09 15.43 -19.72
C ILE A 151 35.22 14.90 -18.58
N MET A 152 35.77 14.77 -17.38
CA MET A 152 35.06 14.29 -16.20
C MET A 152 33.93 15.24 -15.76
N ASP A 153 34.11 16.56 -15.90
CA ASP A 153 33.03 17.54 -15.73
C ASP A 153 31.90 17.29 -16.73
N GLY A 154 32.23 17.01 -18.00
CA GLY A 154 31.26 16.61 -19.01
C GLY A 154 30.49 15.34 -18.64
N ILE A 155 31.19 14.31 -18.16
CA ILE A 155 30.59 13.05 -17.70
C ILE A 155 29.68 13.27 -16.48
N VAL A 156 30.12 14.03 -15.48
CA VAL A 156 29.32 14.37 -14.29
C VAL A 156 28.03 15.08 -14.69
N ASN A 157 28.12 16.06 -15.61
CA ASN A 157 26.96 16.78 -16.12
C ASN A 157 25.99 15.86 -16.87
N GLN A 158 26.49 14.88 -17.64
CA GLN A 158 25.63 13.89 -18.31
C GLN A 158 24.92 12.99 -17.30
N PHE A 159 25.63 12.49 -16.28
CA PHE A 159 25.00 11.73 -15.20
C PHE A 159 23.93 12.55 -14.47
N GLN A 160 24.19 13.84 -14.19
CA GLN A 160 23.21 14.74 -13.58
C GLN A 160 21.98 14.93 -14.47
N LYS A 161 22.16 15.22 -15.76
CA LYS A 161 21.04 15.38 -16.70
C LYS A 161 20.21 14.10 -16.84
N LYS A 162 20.87 12.94 -16.92
CA LYS A 162 20.19 11.64 -16.95
C LYS A 162 19.38 11.43 -15.67
N ALA A 163 19.98 11.71 -14.51
CA ALA A 163 19.30 11.64 -13.22
C ALA A 163 18.05 12.50 -13.15
N GLU A 164 18.15 13.77 -13.54
CA GLU A 164 17.04 14.72 -13.53
C GLU A 164 15.92 14.29 -14.48
N LYS A 165 16.28 13.77 -15.67
CA LYS A 165 15.32 13.25 -16.64
C LYS A 165 14.59 12.01 -16.11
N ASP A 166 15.32 11.07 -15.51
CA ASP A 166 14.75 9.85 -14.95
C ASP A 166 13.83 10.18 -13.76
N ILE A 167 14.24 11.09 -12.87
CA ILE A 167 13.42 11.58 -11.76
C ILE A 167 12.13 12.22 -12.28
N ARG A 168 12.22 13.11 -13.27
CA ARG A 168 11.04 13.76 -13.86
C ARG A 168 10.09 12.74 -14.47
N THR A 169 10.64 11.75 -15.18
CA THR A 169 9.83 10.69 -15.80
C THR A 169 9.10 9.86 -14.75
N MET A 170 9.79 9.48 -13.67
CA MET A 170 9.17 8.77 -12.54
C MET A 170 8.06 9.59 -11.86
N MET A 171 8.27 10.90 -11.66
CA MET A 171 7.25 11.79 -11.09
C MET A 171 5.99 11.88 -11.96
N ILE A 172 6.14 11.94 -13.29
CA ILE A 172 4.99 11.98 -14.20
C ILE A 172 4.20 10.67 -14.13
N ILE A 173 4.89 9.52 -14.15
CA ILE A 173 4.25 8.21 -14.04
C ILE A 173 3.51 8.07 -12.70
N GLU A 174 4.11 8.49 -11.59
CA GLU A 174 3.48 8.44 -10.27
C GLU A 174 2.24 9.34 -10.19
N LEU A 175 2.28 10.53 -10.80
CA LEU A 175 1.12 11.43 -10.89
C LEU A 175 -0.01 10.83 -11.72
N GLU A 176 0.31 10.25 -12.89
CA GLU A 176 -0.66 9.59 -13.76
C GLU A 176 -1.34 8.41 -13.03
N LEU A 177 -0.56 7.57 -12.34
CA LEU A 177 -1.08 6.47 -11.53
C LEU A 177 -1.95 6.96 -10.37
N ALA A 178 -1.59 8.05 -9.71
CA ALA A 178 -2.40 8.64 -8.63
C ALA A 178 -3.75 9.15 -9.16
N ILE A 179 -3.76 9.87 -10.28
CA ILE A 179 -4.99 10.34 -10.92
C ILE A 179 -5.85 9.15 -11.33
N PHE A 180 -5.26 8.13 -11.95
CA PHE A 180 -5.98 6.92 -12.35
C PHE A 180 -6.58 6.18 -11.15
N SER A 181 -5.85 6.11 -10.03
CA SER A 181 -6.34 5.51 -8.78
C SER A 181 -7.54 6.27 -8.21
N ILE A 182 -7.52 7.60 -8.24
CA ILE A 182 -8.66 8.43 -7.83
C ILE A 182 -9.88 8.16 -8.73
N VAL A 183 -9.68 8.08 -10.04
CA VAL A 183 -10.76 7.76 -10.99
C VAL A 183 -11.37 6.39 -10.69
N ILE A 184 -10.54 5.36 -10.42
CA ILE A 184 -11.04 4.04 -10.04
C ILE A 184 -11.87 4.12 -8.76
N ILE A 185 -11.36 4.79 -7.71
CA ILE A 185 -12.08 4.94 -6.45
C ILE A 185 -13.42 5.65 -6.66
N LEU A 186 -13.46 6.72 -7.47
CA LEU A 186 -14.70 7.39 -7.82
C LEU A 186 -15.68 6.44 -8.54
N CYS A 187 -15.20 5.67 -9.52
CA CYS A 187 -16.01 4.65 -10.18
C CYS A 187 -16.56 3.61 -9.19
N GLU A 188 -15.74 3.15 -8.24
CA GLU A 188 -16.19 2.21 -7.21
C GLU A 188 -17.25 2.82 -6.30
N ILE A 189 -17.12 4.09 -5.92
CA ILE A 189 -18.13 4.78 -5.13
C ILE A 189 -19.48 4.80 -5.89
N PHE A 190 -19.48 5.22 -7.15
CA PHE A 190 -20.70 5.32 -7.94
C PHE A 190 -21.32 3.96 -8.29
N PHE A 191 -20.51 2.97 -8.70
CA PHE A 191 -20.98 1.70 -9.23
C PHE A 191 -21.04 0.55 -8.22
N ILE A 192 -20.32 0.63 -7.09
CA ILE A 192 -20.27 -0.42 -6.06
C ILE A 192 -20.85 0.08 -4.74
N VAL A 193 -20.34 1.18 -4.19
CA VAL A 193 -20.71 1.64 -2.84
C VAL A 193 -22.15 2.14 -2.81
N ASN A 194 -22.52 3.07 -3.68
CA ASN A 194 -23.88 3.63 -3.75
C ASN A 194 -24.99 2.55 -3.91
N PRO A 195 -24.89 1.59 -4.84
CA PRO A 195 -25.92 0.56 -4.95
C PRO A 195 -25.95 -0.39 -3.75
N ILE A 196 -24.81 -0.67 -3.11
CA ILE A 196 -24.80 -1.47 -1.87
C ILE A 196 -25.54 -0.72 -0.76
N ILE A 197 -25.25 0.57 -0.55
CA ILE A 197 -25.91 1.41 0.45
C ILE A 197 -27.43 1.44 0.21
N ASN A 198 -27.86 1.72 -1.02
CA ASN A 198 -29.28 1.78 -1.36
C ASN A 198 -29.99 0.44 -1.11
N ASN A 199 -29.36 -0.68 -1.46
CA ASN A 199 -29.91 -2.01 -1.17
C ASN A 199 -30.06 -2.28 0.33
N ILE A 200 -29.10 -1.86 1.16
CA ILE A 200 -29.16 -2.03 2.62
C ILE A 200 -30.26 -1.15 3.21
N ILE A 201 -30.40 0.10 2.76
CA ILE A 201 -31.46 1.02 3.20
C ILE A 201 -32.84 0.45 2.84
N ASP A 202 -33.01 -0.06 1.62
CA ASP A 202 -34.27 -0.69 1.18
C ASP A 202 -34.61 -1.93 2.01
N GLN A 203 -33.61 -2.75 2.34
CA GLN A 203 -33.81 -3.92 3.21
C GLN A 203 -34.21 -3.50 4.62
N LYS A 204 -33.57 -2.47 5.19
CA LYS A 204 -33.93 -1.91 6.50
C LYS A 204 -35.35 -1.36 6.50
N ARG A 205 -35.75 -0.64 5.45
CA ARG A 205 -37.11 -0.09 5.30
C ARG A 205 -38.16 -1.20 5.25
N LYS A 206 -37.97 -2.22 4.42
CA LYS A 206 -38.88 -3.38 4.33
C LYS A 206 -39.00 -4.11 5.66
N LEU A 207 -37.89 -4.29 6.37
CA LEU A 207 -37.91 -4.92 7.69
C LEU A 207 -38.68 -4.08 8.71
N SER A 208 -38.48 -2.76 8.71
CA SER A 208 -39.22 -1.83 9.57
C SER A 208 -40.72 -1.85 9.28
N GLU A 209 -41.11 -1.91 8.00
CA GLU A 209 -42.52 -1.98 7.58
C GLU A 209 -43.18 -3.28 8.04
N ILE A 210 -42.51 -4.43 7.88
CA ILE A 210 -42.98 -5.72 8.39
C ILE A 210 -43.13 -5.69 9.92
N ALA A 211 -42.13 -5.16 10.64
CA ALA A 211 -42.16 -5.06 12.09
C ALA A 211 -43.31 -4.15 12.57
N TRP A 212 -43.52 -3.03 11.89
CA TRP A 212 -44.59 -2.09 12.20
C TRP A 212 -45.97 -2.72 11.98
N HIS A 213 -46.21 -3.37 10.84
CA HIS A 213 -47.48 -4.07 10.56
C HIS A 213 -47.77 -5.16 11.58
N GLN A 214 -46.76 -5.98 11.92
CA GLN A 214 -46.93 -7.02 12.93
C GLN A 214 -47.27 -6.41 14.29
N SER A 215 -46.63 -5.29 14.68
CA SER A 215 -46.92 -4.58 15.93
C SER A 215 -48.34 -4.01 15.96
N GLN A 216 -48.83 -3.45 14.86
CA GLN A 216 -50.21 -2.97 14.78
C GLN A 216 -51.23 -4.10 14.93
N VAL A 217 -51.05 -5.22 14.21
CA VAL A 217 -51.94 -6.37 14.30
C VAL A 217 -51.93 -6.96 15.72
N PHE A 218 -50.74 -7.04 16.35
CA PHE A 218 -50.61 -7.45 17.74
C PHE A 218 -51.41 -6.55 18.70
N ASN A 219 -51.26 -5.22 18.58
CA ASN A 219 -52.00 -4.26 19.40
C ASN A 219 -53.52 -4.34 19.18
N SER A 220 -53.97 -4.62 17.96
CA SER A 220 -55.39 -4.80 17.65
C SER A 220 -55.97 -6.03 18.37
N HIS A 221 -55.29 -7.18 18.29
CA HIS A 221 -55.72 -8.39 19.01
C HIS A 221 -55.70 -8.17 20.53
N MET A 222 -54.69 -7.46 21.05
CA MET A 222 -54.63 -7.11 22.47
C MET A 222 -55.82 -6.25 22.90
N LYS A 223 -56.23 -5.28 22.07
CA LYS A 223 -57.41 -4.45 22.34
C LYS A 223 -58.70 -5.28 22.36
N ASN A 224 -58.90 -6.17 21.38
CA ASN A 224 -60.08 -7.05 21.34
C ASN A 224 -60.17 -7.92 22.60
N ILE A 225 -59.05 -8.46 23.08
CA ILE A 225 -59.00 -9.24 24.32
C ILE A 225 -59.43 -8.41 25.52
N ASN A 226 -58.91 -7.18 25.65
CA ASN A 226 -59.29 -6.29 26.75
C ASN A 226 -60.78 -5.91 26.70
N ASP A 227 -61.33 -5.67 25.50
CA ASP A 227 -62.75 -5.35 25.33
C ASP A 227 -63.64 -6.57 25.70
N LEU A 228 -63.27 -7.78 25.26
CA LEU A 228 -63.98 -9.01 25.63
C LEU A 228 -63.88 -9.31 27.14
N GLU A 229 -62.72 -9.05 27.76
CA GLU A 229 -62.54 -9.17 29.21
C GLU A 229 -63.47 -8.22 29.97
N TYR A 230 -63.64 -6.99 29.49
CA TYR A 230 -64.58 -6.03 30.07
C TYR A 230 -66.02 -6.53 29.95
N VAL A 231 -66.45 -6.98 28.77
CA VAL A 231 -67.81 -7.51 28.56
C VAL A 231 -68.07 -8.73 29.44
N LEU A 232 -67.08 -9.62 29.58
CA LEU A 232 -67.15 -10.81 30.43
C LEU A 232 -67.41 -10.46 31.90
N LYS A 233 -66.85 -9.35 32.40
CA LYS A 233 -67.07 -8.88 33.79
C LYS A 233 -68.50 -8.40 34.05
N VAL A 234 -69.25 -8.01 33.02
CA VAL A 234 -70.60 -7.42 33.15
C VAL A 234 -71.71 -8.37 32.69
N GLU A 235 -71.41 -9.33 31.81
CA GLU A 235 -72.35 -10.34 31.34
C GLU A 235 -72.74 -11.31 32.47
N LYS A 236 -74.05 -11.53 32.65
CA LYS A 236 -74.62 -12.36 33.73
C LYS A 236 -75.13 -13.70 33.23
N ASN A 237 -75.32 -13.85 31.91
CA ASN A 237 -75.77 -15.11 31.33
C ASN A 237 -74.60 -16.10 31.18
N PRO A 238 -74.64 -17.28 31.85
CA PRO A 238 -73.55 -18.25 31.83
C PRO A 238 -73.28 -18.85 30.45
N GLU A 239 -74.27 -18.94 29.56
CA GLU A 239 -74.04 -19.42 28.18
C GLU A 239 -73.27 -18.40 27.35
N ARG A 240 -73.62 -17.11 27.46
CA ARG A 240 -72.88 -16.03 26.78
C ARG A 240 -71.47 -15.84 27.33
N GLN A 241 -71.27 -16.00 28.64
CA GLN A 241 -69.93 -16.01 29.24
C GLN A 241 -69.05 -17.10 28.60
N LYS A 242 -69.60 -18.30 28.38
CA LYS A 242 -68.89 -19.42 27.74
C LYS A 242 -68.52 -19.11 26.28
N GLU A 243 -69.40 -18.45 25.53
CA GLU A 243 -69.08 -17.97 24.17
C GLU A 243 -67.96 -16.93 24.18
N ILE A 244 -68.00 -15.95 25.11
CA ILE A 244 -66.96 -14.92 25.25
C ILE A 244 -65.59 -15.54 25.60
N TYR A 245 -65.54 -16.55 26.47
CA TYR A 245 -64.30 -17.31 26.72
C TYR A 245 -63.77 -17.98 25.45
N GLY A 246 -64.65 -18.50 24.60
CA GLY A 246 -64.30 -19.03 23.28
C GLY A 246 -63.62 -17.98 22.39
N PHE A 247 -64.23 -16.80 22.28
CA PHE A 247 -63.67 -15.69 21.50
C PHE A 247 -62.33 -15.17 22.04
N ILE A 248 -62.17 -15.07 23.37
CA ILE A 248 -60.87 -14.73 23.98
C ILE A 248 -59.82 -15.80 23.63
N GLY A 249 -60.19 -17.08 23.68
CA GLY A 249 -59.32 -18.19 23.28
C GLY A 249 -58.89 -18.13 21.81
N GLU A 250 -59.79 -17.72 20.91
CA GLU A 250 -59.48 -17.50 19.49
C GLU A 250 -58.51 -16.32 19.29
N GLU A 251 -58.76 -15.18 19.94
CA GLU A 251 -57.90 -13.99 19.88
C GLU A 251 -56.50 -14.26 20.44
N LEU A 252 -56.40 -14.97 21.58
CA LEU A 252 -55.13 -15.41 22.15
C LEU A 252 -54.36 -16.34 21.19
N ASN A 253 -55.06 -17.22 20.48
CA ASN A 253 -54.45 -18.06 19.45
C ASN A 253 -53.93 -17.26 18.25
N GLN A 254 -54.63 -16.22 17.81
CA GLN A 254 -54.15 -15.34 16.74
C GLN A 254 -52.96 -14.49 17.22
N LEU A 255 -53.03 -13.94 18.43
CA LEU A 255 -51.94 -13.18 19.05
C LEU A 255 -50.66 -14.04 19.19
N LYS A 256 -50.80 -15.32 19.57
CA LYS A 256 -49.70 -16.30 19.59
C LYS A 256 -49.08 -16.49 18.20
N LYS A 257 -49.88 -16.58 17.12
CA LYS A 257 -49.37 -16.69 15.75
C LYS A 257 -48.60 -15.44 15.32
N VAL A 258 -49.11 -14.24 15.63
CA VAL A 258 -48.45 -12.96 15.33
C VAL A 258 -47.12 -12.84 16.07
N SER A 259 -47.10 -13.17 17.36
CA SER A 259 -45.89 -13.22 18.19
C SER A 259 -44.85 -14.21 17.63
N GLN A 260 -45.28 -15.41 17.23
CA GLN A 260 -44.40 -16.38 16.56
C GLN A 260 -43.86 -15.87 15.22
N ASN A 261 -44.65 -15.11 14.46
CA ASN A 261 -44.20 -14.51 13.20
C ASN A 261 -43.19 -13.37 13.43
N MET A 262 -43.34 -12.58 14.49
CA MET A 262 -42.34 -11.61 14.94
C MET A 262 -41.03 -12.30 15.32
N LEU A 263 -41.11 -13.33 16.17
CA LEU A 263 -39.95 -14.14 16.58
C LEU A 263 -39.22 -14.74 15.37
N LYS A 264 -39.95 -15.34 14.42
CA LYS A 264 -39.37 -15.87 13.17
C LYS A 264 -38.72 -14.79 12.31
N SER A 265 -39.29 -13.58 12.29
CA SER A 265 -38.73 -12.45 11.53
C SER A 265 -37.42 -11.98 12.15
N LEU A 266 -37.32 -11.96 13.48
CA LEU A 266 -36.11 -11.63 14.24
C LEU A 266 -35.03 -12.73 14.13
N GLU A 267 -35.42 -14.00 14.21
CA GLU A 267 -34.52 -15.17 14.13
C GLU A 267 -33.87 -15.29 12.73
N LYS A 268 -34.60 -14.91 11.68
CA LYS A 268 -34.09 -14.86 10.30
C LYS A 268 -33.04 -13.75 10.10
N THR A 269 -33.07 -12.69 10.91
CA THR A 269 -32.04 -11.65 10.96
C THR A 269 -30.82 -12.02 11.80
N THR A 270 -30.97 -12.79 12.89
CA THR A 270 -29.84 -13.27 13.70
C THR A 270 -29.06 -14.42 13.05
N ASN A 271 -29.70 -15.24 12.21
CA ASN A 271 -29.03 -16.30 11.44
C ASN A 271 -28.31 -15.82 10.16
N GLN A 272 -28.31 -14.51 9.86
CA GLN A 272 -27.32 -13.97 8.93
C GLN A 272 -25.98 -13.88 9.65
N ALA A 273 -25.15 -14.91 9.49
CA ALA A 273 -23.78 -14.93 9.99
C ALA A 273 -23.10 -13.58 9.70
N LYS A 274 -22.77 -12.84 10.76
CA LYS A 274 -22.02 -11.59 10.67
C LYS A 274 -20.77 -11.88 9.81
N PRO A 275 -20.60 -11.27 8.63
CA PRO A 275 -19.54 -11.65 7.68
C PRO A 275 -18.13 -11.59 8.28
N HIS A 276 -17.92 -10.68 9.23
CA HIS A 276 -16.66 -10.55 9.97
C HIS A 276 -16.33 -11.77 10.82
N HIS A 277 -17.33 -12.50 11.35
CA HIS A 277 -17.09 -13.70 12.16
C HIS A 277 -16.53 -14.86 11.32
N MET A 278 -16.89 -14.94 10.04
CA MET A 278 -16.37 -15.95 9.11
C MET A 278 -14.94 -15.62 8.66
N ILE A 279 -14.60 -14.34 8.57
CA ILE A 279 -13.26 -13.84 8.25
C ILE A 279 -12.33 -14.01 9.46
N ILE A 280 -12.76 -13.60 10.66
CA ILE A 280 -12.01 -13.80 11.92
C ILE A 280 -11.68 -15.28 12.10
N ARG A 281 -12.66 -16.17 11.95
CA ARG A 281 -12.45 -17.62 12.08
C ARG A 281 -11.53 -18.22 11.00
N LYS A 282 -11.50 -17.64 9.79
CA LYS A 282 -10.56 -18.03 8.73
C LYS A 282 -9.16 -17.48 8.95
N VAL A 283 -9.04 -16.26 9.45
CA VAL A 283 -7.77 -15.60 9.80
C VAL A 283 -7.14 -16.29 11.01
N GLU A 284 -7.92 -16.61 12.04
CA GLU A 284 -7.51 -17.45 13.17
C GLU A 284 -7.09 -18.85 12.71
N GLY A 285 -7.85 -19.47 11.80
CA GLY A 285 -7.48 -20.76 11.20
C GLY A 285 -6.22 -20.70 10.33
N PHE A 286 -5.91 -19.54 9.73
CA PHE A 286 -4.69 -19.32 8.94
C PHE A 286 -3.48 -19.04 9.86
N LEU A 287 -3.65 -18.21 10.89
CA LEU A 287 -2.62 -17.89 11.89
C LEU A 287 -2.26 -19.10 12.77
N GLY A 288 -3.23 -19.95 13.11
CA GLY A 288 -3.00 -21.23 13.79
C GLY A 288 -2.22 -22.23 12.92
N LYS A 289 -2.26 -22.08 11.60
CA LYS A 289 -1.50 -22.94 10.67
C LYS A 289 -0.02 -22.54 10.54
N PHE A 290 0.34 -21.33 10.97
CA PHE A 290 1.70 -20.79 10.95
C PHE A 290 2.35 -20.62 12.34
N ASN A 291 1.68 -21.04 13.43
CA ASN A 291 2.20 -20.96 14.80
C ASN A 291 2.56 -19.52 15.27
N ILE A 292 1.87 -18.49 14.76
CA ILE A 292 2.21 -17.08 15.03
C ILE A 292 1.45 -16.45 16.22
N VAL A 293 0.57 -17.17 16.94
CA VAL A 293 -0.16 -16.58 18.08
C VAL A 293 0.01 -17.41 19.35
N SER A 294 0.72 -16.83 20.31
CA SER A 294 0.80 -17.26 21.70
C SER A 294 -0.56 -17.10 22.40
N SER A 295 -0.96 -18.14 23.14
CA SER A 295 -2.07 -18.12 24.11
C SER A 295 -1.96 -16.90 25.00
N ASP A 296 -2.99 -16.05 24.98
CA ASP A 296 -3.70 -15.54 26.16
C ASP A 296 -4.48 -14.27 25.80
N LYS A 297 -5.82 -14.38 25.75
CA LYS A 297 -6.69 -13.43 26.45
C LYS A 297 -8.16 -13.89 26.43
N VAL A 298 -8.69 -13.91 27.63
CA VAL A 298 -10.08 -14.10 28.03
C VAL A 298 -11.01 -13.16 27.26
N LEU A 299 -12.04 -13.72 26.64
CA LEU A 299 -13.22 -13.00 26.17
C LEU A 299 -14.14 -12.76 27.39
N THR A 300 -13.99 -11.61 28.04
CA THR A 300 -15.06 -11.06 28.87
C THR A 300 -16.05 -10.35 27.95
N ASP A 301 -17.29 -10.85 27.99
CA ASP A 301 -18.49 -10.25 27.45
C ASP A 301 -18.76 -8.94 28.22
N ASP A 302 -18.60 -7.79 27.56
CA ASP A 302 -19.02 -6.49 28.11
C ASP A 302 -19.55 -5.61 26.99
N ASP A 303 -20.76 -5.95 26.51
CA ASP A 303 -21.64 -5.03 25.78
C ASP A 303 -22.48 -4.23 26.82
N THR A 304 -21.84 -3.34 27.57
CA THR A 304 -22.55 -2.29 28.30
C THR A 304 -22.74 -1.06 27.39
N ALA A 305 -23.98 -0.90 26.94
CA ALA A 305 -24.45 0.31 26.27
C ALA A 305 -24.33 1.51 27.22
N HIS A 306 -23.39 2.42 26.94
CA HIS A 306 -23.41 3.75 27.53
C HIS A 306 -24.52 4.60 26.87
N SER A 307 -25.64 4.70 27.56
CA SER A 307 -26.61 5.79 27.41
C SER A 307 -25.96 7.08 27.90
N VAL A 308 -25.62 7.99 26.98
CA VAL A 308 -25.25 9.38 27.30
C VAL A 308 -26.52 10.15 27.65
N LYS A 309 -26.59 10.66 28.88
CA LYS A 309 -27.28 11.90 29.20
C LYS A 309 -26.29 13.04 29.01
#